data_AF-A0A7X9BQV3-F1
#
_entry.id   AF-A0A7X9BQV3-F1
#
_cell.length_a   1.000
_cell.length_b   1.000
_cell.length_c   1.000
_cell.angle_alpha   90.00
_cell.angle_beta   90.00
_cell.angle_gamma   90.00
#
_symmetry.space_group_name_H-M   'P 1'
#
loop_
_entity.id
_entity.type
_entity.pdbx_description
1 polymer ?
#
loop_
_entity_poly.entity_id
_entity_poly.type
_entity_poly.pdbx_seq_one_letter_code
_entity_poly.pdbx_strand_id
1 'polypeptide(L)' 'MKPKIYEFEAMIHKVPELDGAYIKFPYDVKAEFGKGRVKVHATFTER' A
#
# COMPACT_ATOMS: atom_id res chain seq x y z
N MET A 1 5.87 2.91 21.12
CA MET A 1 5.79 3.93 20.05
C MET A 1 4.47 3.72 19.32
N LYS A 2 3.66 4.75 19.10
CA LYS A 2 2.40 4.59 18.36
C LYS A 2 2.73 4.27 16.89
N PRO A 3 2.15 3.22 16.29
CA PRO A 3 2.34 2.97 14.87
C PRO A 3 1.77 4.14 14.08
N LYS A 4 2.54 4.67 13.13
CA LYS A 4 2.06 5.68 12.17
C LYS A 4 1.16 4.95 11.17
N ILE A 5 -0.14 5.26 11.19
CA ILE A 5 -1.13 4.66 10.30
C ILE A 5 -1.24 5.56 9.06
N TYR A 6 -1.13 4.96 7.88
CA TYR A 6 -1.32 5.64 6.60
C TYR A 6 -2.68 5.25 6.04
N GLU A 7 -3.65 6.16 6.14
CA GLU A 7 -4.99 5.98 5.56
C GLU A 7 -5.09 6.82 4.29
N PHE A 8 -5.51 6.20 3.19
CA PHE A 8 -5.67 6.86 1.90
C PHE A 8 -6.62 6.04 1.03
N GLU A 9 -7.27 6.73 0.09
CA GLU A 9 -8.07 6.08 -0.94
C GLU A 9 -7.17 5.72 -2.13
N ALA A 10 -7.36 4.51 -2.67
CA ALA A 10 -6.63 4.08 -3.85
C ALA A 10 -7.53 3.22 -4.74
N MET A 11 -7.31 3.36 -6.05
CA MET A 11 -7.97 2.52 -7.03
C MET A 11 -7.29 1.16 -7.08
N ILE A 12 -8.10 0.09 -6.99
CA ILE A 12 -7.63 -1.28 -7.17
C ILE A 12 -7.46 -1.53 -8.67
N HIS A 13 -6.23 -1.80 -9.07
CA HIS A 13 -5.86 -2.16 -10.44
C HIS A 13 -5.79 -3.68 -10.56
N LYS A 14 -6.66 -4.27 -11.39
CA LYS A 14 -6.58 -5.68 -11.76
C LYS A 14 -5.44 -5.88 -12.76
N VAL A 15 -4.64 -6.93 -12.56
CA VAL A 15 -3.70 -7.37 -13.58
C VAL A 15 -4.47 -8.30 -14.53
N PRO A 16 -4.58 -8.01 -15.84
CA PRO A 16 -5.43 -8.81 -16.73
C PRO A 16 -4.91 -10.24 -16.94
N GLU A 17 -3.60 -10.46 -16.83
CA GLU A 17 -2.95 -11.75 -17.05
C GLU A 17 -2.78 -12.60 -15.78
N LEU A 18 -3.04 -12.02 -14.61
CA LEU A 18 -2.86 -12.67 -13.31
C LEU A 18 -4.14 -12.44 -12.51
N ASP A 19 -4.64 -13.44 -11.79
CA ASP A 19 -5.73 -13.25 -10.80
C ASP A 19 -5.30 -12.42 -9.56
N GLY A 20 -4.32 -11.53 -9.74
CA GLY A 20 -3.84 -10.55 -8.77
C GLY A 20 -4.38 -9.16 -9.04
N ALA A 21 -4.45 -8.38 -7.97
CA ALA A 21 -4.74 -6.95 -8.02
C ALA A 21 -3.75 -6.20 -7.13
N TYR A 22 -3.53 -4.93 -7.45
CA TYR A 22 -2.64 -4.06 -6.69
C TYR A 22 -3.24 -2.67 -6.54
N ILE A 23 -2.74 -1.93 -5.56
CA ILE A 23 -3.00 -0.49 -5.40
C ILE A 23 -1.70 0.28 -5.52
N LYS A 24 -1.78 1.55 -5.89
CA LYS A 24 -0.63 2.46 -5.83
C LYS A 24 -0.58 3.09 -4.45
N PHE A 25 0.56 2.93 -3.77
CA PHE A 25 0.84 3.67 -2.54
C PHE A 25 1.24 5.11 -2.92
N PRO A 26 0.57 6.16 -2.43
CA PRO A 26 0.77 7.53 -2.91
C PRO A 26 2.05 8.20 -2.39
N TYR A 27 2.78 7.57 -1.47
CA TYR A 27 4.01 8.10 -0.89
C TYR A 27 5.26 7.35 -1.36
N ASP A 28 6.42 8.01 -1.29
CA ASP A 28 7.70 7.38 -1.59
C ASP A 28 8.13 6.45 -0.43
N VAL A 29 8.02 5.14 -0.66
CA VAL A 29 8.39 4.11 0.33
C VAL A 29 9.87 4.16 0.71
N LYS A 30 10.75 4.53 -0.24
CA LYS A 30 12.19 4.57 0.01
C LYS A 30 12.56 5.79 0.86
N ALA A 31 11.91 6.93 0.62
CA ALA A 31 12.09 8.12 1.46
C ALA A 31 11.51 7.92 2.87
N GLU A 32 10.30 7.34 2.98
CA GLU A 32 9.63 7.18 4.28
C GLU A 32 10.23 6.05 5.15
N PHE A 33 10.69 4.95 4.55
CA PHE A 33 11.14 3.75 5.29
C PHE A 33 12.62 3.40 5.08
N GLY A 34 13.33 4.10 4.19
CA GLY A 34 14.75 3.86 3.91
C GLY A 34 15.05 2.53 3.23
N LYS A 35 14.03 1.78 2.80
CA LYS A 35 14.15 0.43 2.23
C LYS A 35 13.28 0.30 0.99
N GLY A 36 13.75 -0.49 0.01
CA GLY A 36 12.97 -0.78 -1.21
C GLY A 36 11.81 -1.75 -0.98
N ARG A 37 11.82 -2.51 0.13
CA ARG A 37 10.75 -3.44 0.51
C ARG A 37 10.48 -3.31 2.00
N VAL A 38 9.20 -3.16 2.35
CA VAL A 38 8.75 -2.95 3.72
C VAL A 38 7.66 -3.96 4.02
N LYS A 39 7.81 -4.69 5.13
CA LYS A 39 6.75 -5.57 5.64
C LYS A 39 5.73 -4.70 6.36
N VAL A 40 4.48 -4.75 5.93
CA VAL A 40 3.39 -3.94 6.47
C VAL A 40 2.25 -4.82 6.96
N HIS A 41 1.45 -4.28 7.87
CA HIS A 41 0.11 -4.79 8.17
C HIS A 41 -0.87 -3.84 7.48
N ALA A 42 -1.60 -4.33 6.48
CA ALA A 42 -2.52 -3.52 5.68
C ALA A 42 -3.95 -4.04 5.85
N THR A 43 -4.90 -3.11 5.85
CA THR A 43 -6.34 -3.41 5.90
C THR A 43 -6.99 -2.73 4.71
N PHE A 44 -7.77 -3.48 3.94
CA PHE A 44 -8.56 -2.96 2.82
C PHE A 44 -10.01 -2.93 3.30
N THR A 45 -10.50 -1.74 3.63
CA THR A 45 -11.90 -1.53 4.00
C THR A 45 -12.54 -0.56 3.01
N GLU A 46 -13.81 -0.79 2.71
CA GLU A 46 -14.68 0.26 2.17
C GLU A 46 -15.06 1.18 3.34
N ARG A 47 -15.15 2.48 3.10
CA ARG A 47 -15.57 3.47 4.10
C ARG A 47 -16.91 4.06 3.71
#